data_AF-A0A496RKY5-F1
#
_entry.id   AF-A0A496RKY5-F1
#
_cell.length_a   1.000
_cell.length_b   1.000
_cell.length_c   1.000
_cell.angle_alpha   90.00
_cell.angle_beta   90.00
_cell.angle_gamma   90.00
#
_symmetry.space_group_name_H-M   'P 1'
#
loop_
_entity.id
_entity.type
_entity.pdbx_description
1 polymer ?
#
loop_
_entity_poly.entity_id
_entity_poly.type
_entity_poly.pdbx_seq_one_letter_code
_entity_poly.pdbx_strand_id
1 'polypeptide(L)'
;MPYKNIVFVKLEKRLLNDPRWWSMSEPAQLIYVKLILLAADTYNKIPKNDIVLRKALRSRLNLKSFQKCLKEIKNNFPKFKDNKHYCYFEEFETKTNYIPKREIPRKSLGFPKGGADKDKEEEEDKDKEKNQPYWTVFSEKNTGLLKTVYKKGFNIYALLNRFKKECGFDLPEKVVAKVCEYFVNNQEKVRDNWAWFIVSVKKASEEYFAEQNIREGQEWKNQSAAQSIKTIIAGMGKEARNA
;
A
#
# COMPACT_ATOMS: atom_id res chain seq x y z
N MET A 1 -3.88 8.49 2.00
CA MET A 1 -2.42 8.28 2.20
C MET A 1 -2.02 7.08 1.38
N PRO A 2 -1.32 7.25 0.24
CA PRO A 2 -1.06 6.15 -0.70
C PRO A 2 -0.05 5.08 -0.21
N TYR A 3 0.51 5.23 1.00
CA TYR A 3 1.61 4.37 1.48
C TYR A 3 1.23 3.40 2.61
N LYS A 4 0.02 3.45 3.19
CA LYS A 4 -0.38 2.44 4.20
C LYS A 4 -0.32 1.03 3.61
N ASN A 5 -0.80 0.84 2.38
CA ASN A 5 -0.84 -0.46 1.72
C ASN A 5 0.56 -1.01 1.36
N ILE A 6 1.53 -0.14 1.08
CA ILE A 6 2.92 -0.56 0.81
C ILE A 6 3.60 -1.10 2.08
N VAL A 7 3.28 -0.53 3.26
CA VAL A 7 3.73 -1.06 4.55
C VAL A 7 3.19 -2.47 4.75
N PHE A 8 1.90 -2.71 4.47
CA PHE A 8 1.26 -4.02 4.60
C PHE A 8 1.87 -5.09 3.69
N VAL A 9 2.05 -4.80 2.40
CA VAL A 9 2.59 -5.79 1.42
C VAL A 9 4.03 -6.21 1.77
N LYS A 10 4.87 -5.26 2.22
CA LYS A 10 6.23 -5.59 2.69
C LYS A 10 6.22 -6.37 4.00
N LEU A 11 5.27 -6.08 4.89
CA LEU A 11 5.10 -6.80 6.14
C LEU A 11 4.70 -8.25 5.90
N GLU A 12 3.71 -8.45 5.03
CA GLU A 12 3.17 -9.76 4.65
C GLU A 12 4.25 -10.62 3.99
N LYS A 13 4.97 -10.08 2.99
CA LYS A 13 6.09 -10.78 2.36
C LYS A 13 7.20 -11.15 3.36
N ARG A 14 7.42 -10.33 4.38
CA ARG A 14 8.43 -10.61 5.42
C ARG A 14 7.94 -11.67 6.42
N LEU A 15 6.69 -11.59 6.85
CA LEU A 15 6.12 -12.53 7.82
C LEU A 15 6.00 -13.94 7.23
N LEU A 16 5.56 -14.04 5.97
CA LEU A 16 5.42 -15.32 5.27
C LEU A 16 6.77 -16.03 5.05
N ASN A 17 7.88 -15.26 4.94
CA ASN A 17 9.22 -15.78 4.71
C ASN A 17 10.08 -15.89 5.99
N ASP A 18 9.58 -15.55 7.18
CA ASP A 18 10.34 -15.63 8.44
C ASP A 18 9.91 -16.89 9.22
N PRO A 19 10.75 -17.92 9.37
CA PRO A 19 10.38 -19.14 10.10
C PRO A 19 9.96 -18.87 11.56
N ARG A 20 10.45 -17.78 12.16
CA ARG A 20 10.12 -17.36 13.54
C ARG A 20 8.68 -16.88 13.68
N TRP A 21 8.02 -16.57 12.57
CA TRP A 21 6.60 -16.26 12.53
C TRP A 21 5.78 -17.51 12.81
N TRP A 22 6.11 -18.60 12.11
CA TRP A 22 5.41 -19.88 12.16
C TRP A 22 5.65 -20.66 13.45
N SER A 23 6.72 -20.34 14.20
CA SER A 23 6.98 -20.91 15.53
C SER A 23 6.13 -20.30 16.65
N MET A 24 5.37 -19.22 16.36
CA MET A 24 4.46 -18.61 17.34
C MET A 24 3.06 -19.20 17.27
N SER A 25 2.37 -19.20 18.41
CA SER A 25 0.94 -19.46 18.51
C SER A 25 0.10 -18.46 17.69
N GLU A 26 -1.03 -18.88 17.12
CA GLU A 26 -1.93 -18.00 16.35
C GLU A 26 -2.34 -16.72 17.10
N PRO A 27 -2.64 -16.76 18.43
CA PRO A 27 -2.92 -15.53 19.18
C PRO A 27 -1.72 -14.58 19.25
N ALA A 28 -0.50 -15.11 19.35
CA ALA A 28 0.72 -14.32 19.36
C ALA A 28 1.02 -13.72 17.98
N GLN A 29 0.81 -14.49 16.91
CA GLN A 29 0.86 -13.99 15.53
C GLN A 29 -0.10 -12.80 15.34
N LEU A 30 -1.38 -12.95 15.72
CA LEU A 30 -2.36 -11.88 15.60
C LEU A 30 -1.98 -10.64 16.41
N ILE A 31 -1.48 -10.82 17.64
CA ILE A 31 -1.01 -9.71 18.48
C ILE A 31 0.19 -9.00 17.82
N TYR A 32 1.12 -9.74 17.23
CA TYR A 32 2.27 -9.17 16.55
C TYR A 32 1.87 -8.31 15.34
N VAL A 33 0.94 -8.77 14.49
CA VAL A 33 0.41 -7.93 13.39
C VAL A 33 -0.15 -6.63 13.95
N LYS A 34 -0.99 -6.73 14.99
CA LYS A 34 -1.60 -5.54 15.60
C LYS A 34 -0.58 -4.62 16.25
N LEU A 35 0.49 -5.15 16.85
CA LEU A 35 1.59 -4.36 17.41
C LEU A 35 2.31 -3.55 16.34
N ILE A 36 2.55 -4.14 15.17
CA ILE A 36 3.17 -3.44 14.05
C ILE A 36 2.26 -2.33 13.53
N LEU A 37 0.96 -2.58 13.41
CA LEU A 37 0.00 -1.56 12.99
C LEU A 37 -0.05 -0.41 14.00
N LEU A 38 -0.06 -0.75 15.29
CA LEU A 38 0.02 0.23 16.35
C LEU A 38 1.34 1.02 16.28
N ALA A 39 2.47 0.37 15.98
CA ALA A 39 3.75 1.04 15.77
C ALA A 39 3.68 2.03 14.60
N ALA A 40 3.07 1.66 13.48
CA ALA A 40 2.92 2.55 12.32
C ALA A 40 2.07 3.79 12.66
N ASP A 41 1.01 3.61 13.44
CA ASP A 41 0.14 4.73 13.84
C ASP A 41 0.77 5.61 14.94
N THR A 42 1.67 5.06 15.77
CA THR A 42 2.28 5.74 16.93
C THR A 42 3.73 6.18 16.70
N TYR A 43 4.21 6.21 15.45
CA TYR A 43 5.61 6.54 15.13
C TYR A 43 6.59 5.66 15.92
N ASN A 44 6.28 4.35 15.95
CA ASN A 44 7.05 3.31 16.63
C ASN A 44 7.13 3.47 18.17
N LYS A 45 6.16 4.15 18.80
CA LYS A 45 6.11 4.36 20.26
C LYS A 45 4.93 3.61 20.88
N ILE A 46 5.14 2.36 21.25
CA ILE A 46 4.11 1.46 21.77
C ILE A 46 4.05 1.53 23.31
N PRO A 47 2.88 1.70 23.95
CA PRO A 47 2.77 1.73 25.40
C PRO A 47 3.26 0.43 26.07
N LYS A 48 3.97 0.56 27.19
CA LYS A 48 4.41 -0.59 28.01
C LYS A 48 3.34 -1.22 28.87
N ASN A 49 2.34 -0.44 29.26
CA ASN A 49 1.33 -0.91 30.19
C ASN A 49 0.46 -1.96 29.49
N ASP A 50 0.57 -3.22 29.91
CA ASP A 50 -0.12 -4.36 29.28
C ASP A 50 -1.64 -4.17 29.26
N ILE A 51 -2.24 -3.52 30.26
CA ILE A 51 -3.69 -3.27 30.30
C ILE A 51 -4.06 -2.27 29.21
N VAL A 52 -3.30 -1.18 29.08
CA VAL A 52 -3.50 -0.16 28.06
C VAL A 52 -3.26 -0.74 26.67
N LEU A 53 -2.18 -1.50 26.50
CA LEU A 53 -1.81 -2.14 25.25
C LEU A 53 -2.87 -3.17 24.82
N ARG A 54 -3.34 -4.02 25.74
CA ARG A 54 -4.41 -4.99 25.48
C ARG A 54 -5.70 -4.30 25.00
N LYS A 55 -6.07 -3.17 25.64
CA LYS A 55 -7.21 -2.35 25.23
C LYS A 55 -6.99 -1.73 23.84
N ALA A 56 -5.80 -1.17 23.58
CA ALA A 56 -5.45 -0.59 22.29
C ALA A 56 -5.50 -1.61 21.14
N LEU A 57 -5.04 -2.83 21.39
CA LEU A 57 -5.07 -3.93 20.40
C LEU A 57 -6.44 -4.64 20.32
N ARG A 58 -7.42 -4.22 21.13
CA ARG A 58 -8.76 -4.84 21.24
C ARG A 58 -8.67 -6.37 21.43
N SER A 59 -7.75 -6.83 22.27
CA SER A 59 -7.57 -8.25 22.51
C SER A 59 -8.62 -8.76 23.50
N ARG A 60 -9.29 -9.87 23.15
CA ARG A 60 -10.23 -10.59 24.03
C ARG A 60 -9.52 -11.50 25.03
N LEU A 61 -8.21 -11.69 24.90
CA LEU A 61 -7.44 -12.51 25.81
C LEU A 61 -7.46 -11.93 27.22
N ASN A 62 -7.47 -12.81 28.22
CA ASN A 62 -7.20 -12.39 29.60
C ASN A 62 -5.75 -11.87 29.73
N LEU A 63 -5.46 -11.17 30.82
CA LEU A 63 -4.15 -10.51 31.00
C LEU A 63 -2.98 -11.52 30.99
N LYS A 64 -3.14 -12.69 31.64
CA LYS A 64 -2.10 -13.72 31.70
C LYS A 64 -1.78 -14.30 30.31
N SER A 65 -2.81 -14.65 29.53
CA SER A 65 -2.67 -15.16 28.17
C SER A 65 -2.07 -14.09 27.25
N PHE A 66 -2.46 -12.83 27.41
CA PHE A 66 -1.90 -11.71 26.66
C PHE A 66 -0.41 -11.52 26.94
N GLN A 67 0.00 -11.55 28.21
CA GLN A 67 1.41 -11.47 28.62
C GLN A 67 2.23 -12.65 28.09
N LYS A 68 1.66 -13.86 28.09
CA LYS A 68 2.29 -15.04 27.48
C LYS A 68 2.58 -14.80 26.00
N CYS A 69 1.61 -14.27 25.26
CA CYS A 69 1.78 -13.93 23.84
C CYS A 69 2.85 -12.84 23.64
N LEU A 70 2.87 -11.80 24.46
CA LEU A 70 3.91 -10.76 24.39
C LEU A 70 5.32 -11.31 24.65
N LYS A 71 5.45 -12.25 25.58
CA LYS A 71 6.73 -12.92 25.86
C LYS A 71 7.17 -13.77 24.68
N GLU A 72 6.25 -14.53 24.09
CA GLU A 72 6.48 -15.34 22.90
C GLU A 72 6.95 -14.47 21.71
N ILE A 73 6.30 -13.31 21.51
CA ILE A 73 6.70 -12.33 20.51
C ILE A 73 8.12 -11.81 20.78
N LYS A 74 8.43 -11.39 22.02
CA LYS A 74 9.76 -10.88 22.37
C LYS A 74 10.86 -11.93 22.13
N ASN A 75 10.57 -13.20 22.42
CA ASN A 75 11.52 -14.29 22.21
C ASN A 75 11.79 -14.55 20.71
N ASN A 76 10.74 -14.55 19.89
CA ASN A 76 10.86 -14.82 18.45
C ASN A 76 11.34 -13.59 17.66
N PHE A 77 11.07 -12.37 18.14
CA PHE A 77 11.42 -11.13 17.49
C PHE A 77 12.27 -10.24 18.42
N PRO A 78 13.58 -10.52 18.57
CA PRO A 78 14.46 -9.79 19.50
C PRO A 78 14.67 -8.31 19.14
N LYS A 79 14.28 -7.91 17.92
CA LYS A 79 14.24 -6.51 17.49
C LYS A 79 13.04 -5.75 18.07
N PHE A 80 12.07 -6.42 18.68
CA PHE A 80 11.03 -5.78 19.49
C PHE A 80 11.59 -5.47 20.88
N LYS A 81 12.05 -4.23 21.06
CA LYS A 81 12.78 -3.77 22.24
C LYS A 81 11.94 -2.83 23.09
N ASP A 82 12.41 -2.59 24.29
CA ASP A 82 11.78 -1.68 25.23
C ASP A 82 12.81 -0.71 25.85
N ASN A 83 12.44 0.57 25.96
CA ASN A 83 13.26 1.61 26.59
C ASN A 83 12.62 2.09 27.91
N LYS A 84 13.03 3.21 28.51
CA LYS A 84 12.42 3.67 29.78
C LYS A 84 10.91 3.96 29.68
N HIS A 85 10.41 4.35 28.52
CA HIS A 85 9.06 4.94 28.35
C HIS A 85 8.10 4.11 27.49
N TYR A 86 8.60 3.36 26.50
CA TYR A 86 7.78 2.66 25.51
C TYR A 86 8.50 1.42 24.93
N CYS A 87 7.74 0.56 24.26
CA CYS A 87 8.22 -0.51 23.41
C CYS A 87 8.31 -0.02 21.96
N TYR A 88 9.23 -0.58 21.17
CA TYR A 88 9.45 -0.20 19.78
C TYR A 88 10.07 -1.34 18.99
N PHE A 89 9.92 -1.30 17.66
CA PHE A 89 10.64 -2.17 16.75
C PHE A 89 11.94 -1.50 16.31
N GLU A 90 13.08 -2.11 16.61
CA GLU A 90 14.36 -1.73 16.02
C GLU A 90 14.31 -1.95 14.50
N GLU A 91 14.89 -1.01 13.73
CA GLU A 91 14.82 -0.98 12.26
C GLU A 91 13.40 -0.84 11.68
N PHE A 92 12.47 -0.23 12.43
CA PHE A 92 11.10 -0.04 11.94
C PHE A 92 11.08 0.75 10.63
N GLU A 93 11.78 1.88 10.55
CA GLU A 93 11.79 2.78 9.38
C GLU A 93 12.37 2.12 8.13
N THR A 94 13.53 1.47 8.27
CA THR A 94 14.22 0.80 7.15
C THR A 94 13.42 -0.37 6.58
N LYS A 95 12.56 -1.01 7.39
CA LYS A 95 11.81 -2.20 6.99
C LYS A 95 10.36 -1.96 6.64
N THR A 96 9.79 -0.83 7.05
CA THR A 96 8.41 -0.48 6.74
C THR A 96 8.29 0.64 5.69
N ASN A 97 9.40 1.25 5.23
CA ASN A 97 9.38 2.47 4.41
C ASN A 97 8.53 3.59 5.05
N TYR A 98 8.38 3.57 6.37
CA TYR A 98 7.57 4.55 7.08
C TYR A 98 8.32 5.88 7.10
N ILE A 99 7.85 6.86 6.33
CA ILE A 99 8.39 8.22 6.31
C ILE A 99 7.57 9.06 7.31
N PRO A 100 8.18 9.61 8.37
CA PRO A 100 7.47 10.50 9.29
C PRO A 100 7.00 11.76 8.53
N LYS A 101 5.77 12.23 8.79
CA LYS A 101 5.15 13.38 8.11
C LYS A 101 6.00 14.66 8.10
N ARG A 102 6.97 14.79 9.00
CA ARG A 102 7.83 15.98 9.15
C ARG A 102 9.05 15.98 8.24
N GLU A 103 9.39 14.84 7.64
CA GLU A 103 10.55 14.68 6.77
C GLU A 103 10.10 14.13 5.42
N ILE A 104 9.35 14.93 4.66
CA ILE A 104 9.25 14.68 3.22
C ILE A 104 10.33 15.56 2.58
N PRO A 105 11.52 15.02 2.22
CA PRO A 105 12.42 15.76 1.37
C PRO A 105 11.68 16.03 0.06
N ARG A 106 11.62 17.29 -0.39
CA ARG A 106 11.06 17.70 -1.69
C ARG A 106 11.79 17.08 -2.90
N LYS A 107 12.78 16.21 -2.68
CA LYS A 107 13.60 15.56 -3.69
C LYS A 107 13.75 14.08 -3.32
N SER A 108 12.76 13.25 -3.64
CA SER A 108 13.01 11.81 -3.73
C SER A 108 13.90 11.58 -4.96
N LEU A 109 15.17 11.28 -4.74
CA LEU A 109 15.99 10.65 -5.78
C LEU A 109 15.29 9.35 -6.17
N GLY A 110 14.98 9.20 -7.46
CA GLY A 110 14.19 8.09 -7.98
C GLY A 110 14.73 6.71 -7.60
N PHE A 111 13.89 5.70 -7.86
CA PHE A 111 14.22 4.29 -7.73
C PHE A 111 15.59 3.96 -8.35
N PRO A 112 16.33 2.98 -7.80
CA PRO A 112 17.59 2.54 -8.38
C PRO A 112 17.36 2.12 -9.84
N LYS A 113 18.14 2.70 -10.75
CA LYS A 113 18.26 2.20 -12.14
C LYS A 113 18.86 0.80 -12.04
N GLY A 114 18.04 -0.23 -12.23
CA GLY A 114 18.54 -1.58 -12.48
C GLY A 114 19.43 -1.53 -13.71
N GLY A 115 20.71 -1.89 -13.53
CA GLY A 115 21.67 -2.04 -14.61
C GLY A 115 21.16 -3.09 -15.59
N ALA A 116 21.22 -2.74 -16.87
CA ALA A 116 21.01 -3.66 -17.95
C ALA A 116 22.22 -4.58 -18.05
N ASP A 117 22.06 -5.84 -17.68
CA ASP A 117 22.84 -6.91 -18.30
C ASP A 117 22.01 -7.48 -19.44
N LYS A 118 22.53 -7.23 -20.64
CA LYS A 118 22.18 -7.95 -21.86
C LYS A 118 22.61 -9.39 -21.63
N ASP A 119 21.70 -10.33 -21.83
CA ASP A 119 22.05 -11.52 -22.61
C ASP A 119 20.80 -12.01 -23.33
N LYS A 120 21.02 -12.31 -24.62
CA LYS A 120 20.06 -12.90 -25.54
C LYS A 120 19.87 -14.35 -25.15
N GLU A 121 18.63 -14.82 -25.20
CA GLU A 121 18.35 -16.13 -25.80
C GLU A 121 16.91 -16.15 -26.30
N GLU A 122 16.80 -16.51 -27.57
CA GLU A 122 15.56 -16.81 -28.29
C GLU A 122 15.01 -18.12 -27.76
N GLU A 123 13.71 -18.20 -27.50
CA GLU A 123 12.98 -19.45 -27.72
C GLU A 123 11.49 -19.15 -27.98
N GLU A 124 11.03 -19.67 -29.11
CA GLU A 124 9.69 -19.57 -29.65
C GLU A 124 8.68 -20.46 -28.92
N ASP A 125 7.42 -20.08 -29.08
CA ASP A 125 6.21 -20.90 -29.07
C ASP A 125 5.83 -21.68 -27.80
N LYS A 126 4.75 -21.22 -27.17
CA LYS A 126 3.50 -22.00 -27.06
C LYS A 126 2.33 -21.18 -26.50
N ASP A 127 1.15 -21.62 -26.93
CA ASP A 127 -0.19 -21.33 -26.44
C ASP A 127 -0.90 -20.08 -26.97
N LYS A 128 -1.45 -20.28 -28.18
CA LYS A 128 -2.68 -19.65 -28.68
C LYS A 128 -3.87 -19.99 -27.77
N GLU A 129 -3.87 -19.47 -26.55
CA GLU A 129 -5.11 -19.27 -25.84
C GLU A 129 -5.79 -18.04 -26.46
N LYS A 130 -7.07 -18.17 -26.81
CA LYS A 130 -7.91 -17.09 -27.37
C LYS A 130 -8.05 -15.97 -26.33
N ASN A 131 -7.00 -15.17 -26.17
CA ASN A 131 -6.99 -13.97 -25.35
C ASN A 131 -7.80 -12.90 -26.08
N GLN A 132 -9.10 -12.86 -25.79
CA GLN A 132 -9.84 -11.64 -26.04
C GLN A 132 -9.08 -10.49 -25.37
N PRO A 133 -8.78 -9.40 -26.09
CA PRO A 133 -7.99 -8.33 -25.52
C PRO A 133 -8.75 -7.70 -24.35
N TYR A 134 -8.11 -7.55 -23.18
CA TYR A 134 -8.79 -7.25 -21.92
C TYR A 134 -9.67 -5.98 -21.91
N TRP A 135 -9.43 -5.05 -22.82
CA TRP A 135 -10.28 -3.86 -23.00
C TRP A 135 -11.65 -4.17 -23.62
N THR A 136 -11.95 -5.41 -24.02
CA THR A 136 -13.29 -5.85 -24.45
C THR A 136 -14.29 -5.91 -23.30
N VAL A 137 -13.81 -5.93 -22.04
CA VAL A 137 -14.63 -5.96 -20.83
C VAL A 137 -14.99 -4.55 -20.34
N PHE A 138 -14.50 -3.50 -21.02
CA PHE A 138 -14.78 -2.12 -20.62
C PHE A 138 -16.22 -1.72 -20.94
N SER A 139 -16.75 -0.80 -20.14
CA SER A 139 -18.06 -0.19 -20.35
C SER A 139 -18.20 0.44 -21.74
N GLU A 140 -19.42 0.48 -22.27
CA GLU A 140 -19.72 1.07 -23.59
C GLU A 140 -19.22 2.52 -23.70
N LYS A 141 -19.29 3.29 -22.62
CA LYS A 141 -18.76 4.66 -22.55
C LYS A 141 -17.24 4.71 -22.78
N ASN A 142 -16.49 3.81 -22.15
CA ASN A 142 -15.03 3.80 -22.26
C ASN A 142 -14.53 3.16 -23.55
N THR A 143 -15.28 2.20 -24.12
CA THR A 143 -14.99 1.69 -25.47
C THR A 143 -15.19 2.77 -26.55
N GLY A 144 -16.17 3.67 -26.39
CA GLY A 144 -16.34 4.85 -27.25
C GLY A 144 -15.17 5.83 -27.17
N LEU A 145 -14.67 6.10 -25.96
CA LEU A 145 -13.46 6.91 -25.74
C LEU A 145 -12.22 6.30 -26.40
N LEU A 146 -11.98 5.00 -26.21
CA LEU A 146 -10.87 4.28 -26.82
C LEU A 146 -10.89 4.38 -28.35
N LYS A 147 -12.06 4.16 -28.97
CA LYS A 147 -12.23 4.31 -30.42
C LYS A 147 -11.94 5.73 -30.89
N THR A 148 -12.34 6.73 -30.13
CA THR A 148 -12.11 8.15 -30.46
C THR A 148 -10.62 8.49 -30.41
N VAL A 149 -9.93 8.05 -29.37
CA VAL A 149 -8.47 8.24 -29.23
C VAL A 149 -7.70 7.51 -30.33
N TYR A 150 -8.12 6.30 -30.66
CA TYR A 150 -7.54 5.53 -31.77
C TYR A 150 -7.70 6.25 -33.11
N LYS A 151 -8.90 6.76 -33.41
CA LYS A 151 -9.17 7.55 -34.63
C LYS A 151 -8.34 8.83 -34.71
N LYS A 152 -7.95 9.42 -33.58
CA LYS A 152 -7.08 10.59 -33.50
C LYS A 152 -5.60 10.28 -33.69
N GLY A 153 -5.24 9.04 -34.05
CA GLY A 153 -3.87 8.63 -34.37
C GLY A 153 -3.06 8.10 -33.18
N PHE A 154 -3.67 7.95 -32.00
CA PHE A 154 -3.00 7.38 -30.84
C PHE A 154 -3.37 5.91 -30.69
N ASN A 155 -2.41 5.03 -30.95
CA ASN A 155 -2.62 3.58 -30.94
C ASN A 155 -2.73 3.01 -29.51
N ILE A 156 -3.76 3.44 -28.79
CA ILE A 156 -4.01 3.10 -27.38
C ILE A 156 -4.03 1.58 -27.15
N TYR A 157 -4.58 0.80 -28.07
CA TYR A 157 -4.64 -0.66 -27.96
C TYR A 157 -3.23 -1.29 -27.95
N ALA A 158 -2.33 -0.84 -28.82
CA ALA A 158 -0.96 -1.33 -28.83
C ALA A 158 -0.20 -0.94 -27.55
N LEU A 159 -0.45 0.28 -27.04
CA LEU A 159 0.17 0.77 -25.82
C LEU A 159 -0.32 -0.02 -24.59
N LEU A 160 -1.62 -0.32 -24.50
CA LEU A 160 -2.19 -1.15 -23.44
C LEU A 160 -1.63 -2.57 -23.46
N ASN A 161 -1.50 -3.17 -24.64
CA ASN A 161 -0.85 -4.49 -24.80
C ASN A 161 0.61 -4.46 -24.38
N ARG A 162 1.35 -3.44 -24.81
CA ARG A 162 2.76 -3.27 -24.45
C ARG A 162 2.92 -3.11 -22.94
N PHE A 163 2.06 -2.32 -22.31
CA PHE A 163 2.04 -2.15 -20.86
C PHE A 163 1.78 -3.46 -20.13
N LYS A 164 0.78 -4.23 -20.57
CA LYS A 164 0.49 -5.56 -20.00
C LYS A 164 1.71 -6.48 -20.09
N LYS A 165 2.41 -6.48 -21.23
CA LYS A 165 3.64 -7.28 -21.42
C LYS A 165 4.78 -6.83 -20.50
N GLU A 166 5.00 -5.52 -20.34
CA GLU A 166 6.10 -5.00 -19.52
C GLU A 166 5.83 -5.10 -18.02
N CYS A 167 4.57 -4.94 -17.58
CA CYS A 167 4.20 -4.87 -16.17
C CYS A 167 3.54 -6.13 -15.61
N GLY A 168 3.03 -7.03 -16.47
CA GLY A 168 2.40 -8.29 -16.06
C GLY A 168 0.99 -8.15 -15.46
N PHE A 169 0.36 -6.98 -15.53
CA PHE A 169 -1.00 -6.75 -15.03
C PHE A 169 -1.81 -5.79 -15.91
N ASP A 170 -3.14 -5.85 -15.78
CA ASP A 170 -4.09 -5.01 -16.51
C ASP A 170 -4.39 -3.70 -15.77
N LEU A 171 -4.47 -2.59 -16.51
CA LEU A 171 -4.80 -1.29 -15.92
C LEU A 171 -6.30 -1.23 -15.54
N PRO A 172 -6.65 -0.66 -14.37
CA PRO A 172 -8.04 -0.41 -14.04
C PRO A 172 -8.71 0.46 -15.12
N GLU A 173 -9.95 0.11 -15.49
CA GLU A 173 -10.69 0.79 -16.55
C GLU A 173 -10.73 2.31 -16.37
N LYS A 174 -10.92 2.79 -15.13
CA LYS A 174 -10.93 4.23 -14.80
C LYS A 174 -9.60 4.93 -15.07
N VAL A 175 -8.48 4.23 -14.90
CA VAL A 175 -7.15 4.76 -15.22
C VAL A 175 -7.01 4.89 -16.74
N VAL A 176 -7.45 3.89 -17.50
CA VAL A 176 -7.41 3.93 -18.96
C VAL A 176 -8.30 5.05 -19.52
N ALA A 177 -9.49 5.24 -18.94
CA ALA A 177 -10.39 6.34 -19.30
C ALA A 177 -9.73 7.70 -19.09
N LYS A 178 -9.11 7.94 -17.92
CA LYS A 178 -8.38 9.19 -17.64
C LYS A 178 -7.21 9.42 -18.58
N VAL A 179 -6.46 8.39 -18.94
CA VAL A 179 -5.37 8.50 -19.94
C VAL A 179 -5.92 8.93 -21.30
N CYS A 180 -7.07 8.37 -21.71
CA CYS A 180 -7.74 8.76 -22.94
C CYS A 180 -8.20 10.23 -22.88
N GLU A 181 -8.78 10.68 -21.77
CA GLU A 181 -9.17 12.07 -21.56
C GLU A 181 -7.97 13.03 -21.61
N TYR A 182 -6.85 12.66 -20.99
CA TYR A 182 -5.60 13.44 -21.06
C TYR A 182 -5.09 13.60 -22.49
N PHE A 183 -5.22 12.54 -23.29
CA PHE A 183 -4.83 12.59 -24.69
C PHE A 183 -5.76 13.52 -25.47
N VAL A 184 -7.08 13.38 -25.32
CA VAL A 184 -8.07 14.23 -26.00
C VAL A 184 -7.85 15.71 -25.70
N ASN A 185 -7.45 16.06 -24.47
CA ASN A 185 -7.26 17.43 -24.03
C ASN A 185 -5.86 18.01 -24.33
N ASN A 186 -4.84 17.19 -24.59
CA ASN A 186 -3.45 17.64 -24.74
C ASN A 186 -2.73 17.04 -25.95
N GLN A 187 -3.46 16.62 -26.98
CA GLN A 187 -2.94 15.91 -28.15
C GLN A 187 -1.74 16.61 -28.81
N GLU A 188 -1.76 17.95 -28.89
CA GLU A 188 -0.70 18.74 -29.54
C GLU A 188 0.68 18.65 -28.86
N LYS A 189 0.73 18.19 -27.61
CA LYS A 189 1.97 18.09 -26.82
C LYS A 189 2.61 16.70 -26.86
N VAL A 190 2.00 15.73 -27.55
CA VAL A 190 2.46 14.34 -27.59
C VAL A 190 3.51 14.18 -28.71
N ARG A 191 4.79 14.07 -28.33
CA ARG A 191 5.89 13.81 -29.26
C ARG A 191 6.27 12.33 -29.35
N ASP A 192 6.28 11.65 -28.20
CA ASP A 192 6.54 10.22 -28.08
C ASP A 192 5.34 9.55 -27.41
N ASN A 193 4.64 8.73 -28.18
CA ASN A 193 3.42 8.06 -27.73
C ASN A 193 3.64 7.15 -26.53
N TRP A 194 4.77 6.44 -26.46
CA TRP A 194 5.04 5.50 -25.36
C TRP A 194 5.47 6.23 -24.09
N ALA A 195 6.44 7.15 -24.21
CA ALA A 195 6.89 7.92 -23.06
C ALA A 195 5.75 8.77 -22.47
N TRP A 196 4.94 9.40 -23.31
CA TRP A 196 3.77 10.15 -22.87
C TRP A 196 2.72 9.25 -22.23
N PHE A 197 2.48 8.07 -22.79
CA PHE A 197 1.53 7.09 -22.24
C PHE A 197 1.94 6.66 -20.83
N ILE A 198 3.20 6.31 -20.59
CA ILE A 198 3.69 5.92 -19.25
C ILE A 198 3.54 7.06 -18.24
N VAL A 199 3.90 8.29 -18.62
CA VAL A 199 3.73 9.47 -17.74
C VAL A 199 2.25 9.68 -17.41
N SER A 200 1.37 9.55 -18.40
CA SER A 200 -0.07 9.73 -18.25
C SER A 200 -0.70 8.63 -17.40
N VAL A 201 -0.31 7.37 -17.60
CA VAL A 201 -0.74 6.23 -16.78
C VAL A 201 -0.32 6.42 -15.34
N LYS A 202 0.91 6.86 -15.09
CA LYS A 202 1.39 7.14 -13.73
C LYS A 202 0.53 8.19 -13.05
N LYS A 203 0.31 9.34 -13.71
CA LYS A 203 -0.52 10.43 -13.18
C LYS A 203 -1.96 9.98 -12.93
N ALA A 204 -2.58 9.30 -13.89
CA ALA A 204 -3.95 8.80 -13.79
C ALA A 204 -4.10 7.75 -12.67
N SER A 205 -3.09 6.89 -12.49
CA SER A 205 -3.04 5.91 -11.41
C SER A 205 -2.92 6.58 -10.04
N GLU A 206 -2.03 7.57 -9.90
CA GLU A 206 -1.87 8.34 -8.66
C GLU A 206 -3.20 8.98 -8.23
N GLU A 207 -3.93 9.59 -9.17
CA GLU A 207 -5.24 10.17 -8.90
C GLU A 207 -6.30 9.12 -8.57
N TYR A 208 -6.35 8.02 -9.33
CA TYR A 208 -7.29 6.93 -9.09
C TYR A 208 -7.12 6.36 -7.68
N PHE A 209 -5.89 6.08 -7.27
CA PHE A 209 -5.61 5.59 -5.93
C PHE A 209 -5.83 6.68 -4.87
N ALA A 210 -5.60 7.96 -5.17
CA ALA A 210 -5.94 9.05 -4.26
C ALA A 210 -7.46 9.13 -4.01
N GLU A 211 -8.28 9.05 -5.06
CA GLU A 211 -9.74 9.05 -4.97
C GLU A 211 -10.26 7.84 -4.19
N GLN A 212 -9.76 6.63 -4.48
CA GLN A 212 -10.11 5.43 -3.73
C GLN A 212 -9.76 5.58 -2.24
N ASN A 213 -8.56 6.07 -1.93
CA ASN A 213 -8.15 6.33 -0.55
C ASN A 213 -9.03 7.36 0.18
N ILE A 214 -9.50 8.39 -0.53
CA ILE A 214 -10.40 9.40 0.04
C ILE A 214 -11.76 8.77 0.34
N ARG A 215 -12.31 8.02 -0.62
CA ARG A 215 -13.60 7.33 -0.48
C ARG A 215 -13.57 6.31 0.65
N GLU A 216 -12.59 5.41 0.65
CA GLU A 216 -12.37 4.47 1.75
C GLU A 216 -12.23 5.24 3.06
N GLY A 217 -11.39 6.28 3.10
CA GLY A 217 -11.22 7.11 4.30
C GLY A 217 -12.50 7.78 4.82
N GLN A 218 -13.46 8.10 3.95
CA GLN A 218 -14.78 8.58 4.34
C GLN A 218 -15.67 7.45 4.88
N GLU A 219 -15.65 6.29 4.23
CA GLU A 219 -16.34 5.08 4.70
C GLU A 219 -15.84 4.65 6.09
N TRP A 220 -14.52 4.66 6.32
CA TRP A 220 -13.90 4.39 7.63
C TRP A 220 -14.28 5.40 8.71
N LYS A 221 -14.46 6.69 8.36
CA LYS A 221 -14.92 7.72 9.31
C LYS A 221 -16.38 7.52 9.73
N ASN A 222 -17.18 6.90 8.87
CA ASN A 222 -18.59 6.64 9.11
C ASN A 222 -18.82 5.31 9.85
N GLN A 223 -17.79 4.47 10.04
CA GLN A 223 -17.86 3.28 10.89
C GLN A 223 -17.74 3.65 12.38
N SER A 224 -18.61 3.10 13.23
CA SER A 224 -18.75 3.51 14.66
C SER A 224 -17.47 3.38 15.50
N ALA A 225 -16.52 2.56 15.07
CA ALA A 225 -15.22 2.41 15.72
C ALA A 225 -14.35 3.69 15.67
N ALA A 226 -14.53 4.55 14.68
CA ALA A 226 -13.79 5.81 14.55
C ALA A 226 -14.28 6.87 15.56
N GLN A 227 -15.56 6.83 15.93
CA GLN A 227 -16.11 7.68 16.98
C GLN A 227 -15.56 7.30 18.34
N SER A 228 -15.51 6.00 18.70
CA SER A 228 -14.95 5.55 19.98
C SER A 228 -13.48 5.94 20.17
N ILE A 229 -12.67 5.90 19.10
CA ILE A 229 -11.26 6.32 19.14
C ILE A 229 -11.14 7.85 19.28
N LYS A 230 -11.99 8.63 18.61
CA LYS A 230 -12.06 10.09 18.79
C LYS A 230 -12.40 10.48 20.23
N THR A 231 -13.34 9.78 20.87
CA THR A 231 -13.74 10.07 22.26
C THR A 231 -12.61 9.78 23.24
N ILE A 232 -11.84 8.71 23.03
CA ILE A 232 -10.69 8.36 23.87
C ILE A 232 -9.56 9.40 23.72
N ILE A 233 -9.25 9.82 22.49
CA ILE A 233 -8.24 10.86 22.23
C ILE A 233 -8.65 12.21 22.83
N ALA A 234 -9.94 12.56 22.76
CA ALA A 234 -10.47 13.78 23.38
C ALA A 234 -10.43 13.75 24.92
N GLY A 235 -10.59 12.57 25.54
CA GLY A 235 -10.46 12.38 26.99
C GLY A 235 -9.03 12.57 27.49
N MET A 236 -8.04 12.05 26.76
CA MET A 236 -6.62 12.17 27.13
C MET A 236 -6.11 13.63 27.15
N GLY A 237 -6.69 14.51 26.34
CA GLY A 237 -6.33 15.94 26.33
C GLY A 237 -6.86 16.74 27.52
N LYS A 238 -7.87 16.23 28.24
CA LYS A 238 -8.41 16.87 29.45
C LYS A 238 -7.66 16.45 30.71
N GLU A 239 -7.21 15.20 30.80
CA GLU A 239 -6.41 14.71 31.93
C GLU A 239 -5.02 15.36 31.98
N ALA A 240 -4.42 15.67 30.83
CA ALA A 240 -3.13 16.38 30.74
C ALA A 240 -3.20 17.89 31.06
N ARG A 241 -4.39 18.47 31.26
CA ARG A 241 -4.57 19.88 31.67
C ARG A 241 -4.97 20.05 33.14
N ASN A 242 -5.33 18.95 33.80
CA ASN A 242 -5.74 18.92 35.20
C ASN A 242 -4.72 18.19 36.10
N ALA A 243 -3.55 17.87 35.57
CA ALA A 243 -2.38 17.34 36.27
C ALA A 243 -1.22 18.33 36.09
#